data_AF-A0A9X1KAD3-F1
#
_entry.id   AF-A0A9X1KAD3-F1
#
_cell.length_a   1.000
_cell.length_b   1.000
_cell.length_c   1.000
_cell.angle_alpha   90.00
_cell.angle_beta   90.00
_cell.angle_gamma   90.00
#
_symmetry.space_group_name_H-M   'P 1'
#
loop_
_entity.id
_entity.type
_entity.pdbx_description
1 polymer ?
#
loop_
_entity_poly.entity_id
_entity_poly.type
_entity_poly.pdbx_seq_one_letter_code
_entity_poly.pdbx_strand_id
1 'polypeptide(L)'
;MLVKTKESYLPAIKEMIETIETNVSKQLLIVSTGDFTNRGKIFEFYGSNFDMIWRNFLTAYHVNKLDQTIYLRIDIAIEEEKTNYEQFIQRLKKIRRNNYIDFNVRLDGLGKRSFLKEELVANAIIKSSKTHKVGKNLPDLRIDAQNYRSYVKRKYGREETDLSYMARS
;
A
#
# COMPACT_ATOMS: atom_id res chain seq x y z
N MET A 1 -15.11 37.62 23.02
CA MET A 1 -14.83 36.18 23.22
C MET A 1 -13.36 35.93 22.90
N LEU A 2 -12.63 35.22 23.76
CA LEU A 2 -11.27 34.80 23.46
C LEU A 2 -11.33 33.42 22.80
N VAL A 3 -10.80 33.31 21.58
CA VAL A 3 -10.76 32.06 20.80
C VAL A 3 -9.32 31.59 20.74
N LYS A 4 -9.07 30.33 21.11
CA LYS A 4 -7.79 29.65 20.89
C LYS A 4 -7.90 28.80 19.62
N THR A 5 -6.98 28.98 18.70
CA THR A 5 -6.86 28.15 17.50
C THR A 5 -5.68 27.19 17.64
N LYS A 6 -5.73 26.05 16.95
CA LYS A 6 -4.60 25.15 16.73
C LYS A 6 -4.24 25.26 15.26
N GLU A 7 -2.97 25.53 14.95
CA GLU A 7 -2.49 25.55 13.58
C GLU A 7 -2.62 24.16 12.95
N SER A 8 -3.03 24.11 11.69
CA SER A 8 -3.22 22.87 10.94
C SER A 8 -2.42 22.93 9.65
N TYR A 9 -1.60 21.91 9.42
CA TYR A 9 -0.82 21.75 8.20
C TYR A 9 -1.63 21.14 7.04
N LEU A 10 -2.86 20.67 7.31
CA LEU A 10 -3.70 19.99 6.32
C LEU A 10 -4.00 20.85 5.06
N PRO A 11 -4.27 22.17 5.15
CA PRO A 11 -4.47 22.99 3.96
C PRO A 11 -3.24 23.04 3.05
N ALA A 12 -2.04 23.24 3.62
CA ALA A 12 -0.79 23.25 2.87
C ALA A 12 -0.50 21.90 2.21
N ILE A 13 -0.76 20.79 2.93
CA ILE A 13 -0.64 19.44 2.37
C ILE A 13 -1.63 19.25 1.20
N LYS A 14 -2.88 19.72 1.34
CA LYS A 14 -3.87 19.63 0.26
C LYS A 14 -3.38 20.34 -0.99
N GLU A 15 -2.91 21.58 -0.85
CA GLU A 15 -2.41 22.39 -1.96
C GLU A 15 -1.20 21.72 -2.64
N MET A 16 -0.22 21.26 -1.86
CA MET A 16 0.93 20.52 -2.40
C MET A 16 0.48 19.32 -3.23
N ILE A 17 -0.50 18.57 -2.75
CA ILE A 17 -1.01 17.38 -3.47
C ILE A 17 -1.75 17.77 -4.75
N GLU A 18 -2.56 18.83 -4.72
CA GLU A 18 -3.32 19.30 -5.89
C GLU A 18 -2.40 19.71 -7.05
N THR A 19 -1.16 20.12 -6.76
CA THR A 19 -0.16 20.44 -7.78
C THR A 19 0.51 19.22 -8.41
N ILE A 20 0.32 18.02 -7.86
CA ILE A 20 0.93 16.79 -8.40
C ILE A 20 0.10 16.35 -9.62
N GLU A 21 0.74 16.32 -10.79
CA GLU A 21 0.12 15.76 -11.99
C GLU A 21 -0.05 14.24 -11.84
N THR A 22 -1.29 13.76 -11.90
CA THR A 22 -1.61 12.33 -11.78
C THR A 22 -2.09 11.78 -13.12
N ASN A 23 -1.36 10.81 -13.69
CA ASN A 23 -1.75 10.12 -14.92
C ASN A 23 -2.58 8.84 -14.67
N VAL A 24 -3.06 8.64 -13.44
CA VAL A 24 -3.77 7.43 -13.03
C VAL A 24 -5.27 7.59 -13.16
N SER A 25 -5.89 6.71 -13.95
CA SER A 25 -7.36 6.67 -14.16
C SER A 25 -8.20 6.50 -12.87
N LYS A 26 -7.60 5.96 -11.80
CA LYS A 26 -8.20 5.84 -10.48
C LYS A 26 -7.25 6.45 -9.47
N GLN A 27 -7.66 7.53 -8.84
CA GLN A 27 -6.86 8.16 -7.82
C GLN A 27 -6.91 7.33 -6.53
N LEU A 28 -5.74 7.17 -5.93
CA LEU A 28 -5.53 6.43 -4.69
C LEU A 28 -4.57 7.23 -3.81
N LEU A 29 -5.05 7.57 -2.62
CA LEU A 29 -4.24 8.10 -1.54
C LEU A 29 -4.09 7.02 -0.47
N ILE A 30 -2.86 6.77 -0.05
CA ILE A 30 -2.52 5.78 0.97
C ILE A 30 -1.94 6.53 2.16
N VAL A 31 -2.45 6.27 3.36
CA VAL A 31 -1.92 6.85 4.60
C VAL A 31 -1.31 5.76 5.45
N SER A 32 -0.02 5.92 5.76
CA SER A 32 0.71 5.04 6.68
C SER A 32 0.85 5.74 8.02
N THR A 33 0.43 5.11 9.11
CA THR A 33 0.66 5.61 10.47
C THR A 33 1.35 4.60 11.37
N GLY A 34 2.06 5.06 12.39
CA GLY A 34 2.78 4.18 13.31
C GLY A 34 3.38 4.88 14.53
N ASP A 35 3.93 4.05 15.41
CA ASP A 35 4.57 4.45 16.67
C ASP A 35 6.04 3.99 16.75
N PHE A 36 6.60 3.50 15.64
CA PHE A 36 7.94 2.90 15.53
C PHE A 36 8.20 1.63 16.36
N THR A 37 7.22 1.16 17.13
CA THR A 37 7.33 -0.06 17.97
C THR A 37 6.54 -1.22 17.40
N ASN A 38 5.40 -0.93 16.79
CA ASN A 38 4.49 -1.89 16.17
C ASN A 38 4.52 -1.76 14.65
N ARG A 39 3.97 -2.77 13.97
CA ARG A 39 3.71 -2.67 12.53
C ARG A 39 2.78 -1.49 12.27
N GLY A 40 3.14 -0.67 11.28
CA GLY A 40 2.32 0.47 10.87
C GLY A 40 0.93 0.04 10.39
N LYS A 41 -0.03 0.96 10.53
CA LYS A 41 -1.39 0.83 10.00
C LYS A 41 -1.47 1.57 8.67
N ILE A 42 -2.10 0.95 7.69
CA ILE A 42 -2.26 1.50 6.35
C ILE A 42 -3.73 1.72 6.07
N PHE A 43 -4.07 2.92 5.62
CA PHE A 43 -5.41 3.31 5.20
C PHE A 43 -5.38 3.64 3.70
N GLU A 44 -6.42 3.24 2.97
CA GLU A 44 -6.51 3.45 1.54
C GLU A 44 -7.78 4.24 1.21
N PHE A 45 -7.62 5.32 0.46
CA PHE A 45 -8.69 6.22 0.06
C PHE A 45 -8.78 6.25 -1.46
N TYR A 46 -9.82 5.63 -1.99
CA TYR A 46 -10.11 5.56 -3.42
C TYR A 46 -11.15 6.61 -3.80
N GLY A 47 -11.03 7.17 -5.01
CA GLY A 47 -12.06 8.03 -5.55
C GLY A 47 -11.94 8.35 -7.03
N SER A 48 -12.99 8.96 -7.58
CA SER A 48 -13.04 9.45 -8.95
C SER A 48 -12.34 10.80 -9.13
N ASN A 49 -12.13 11.55 -8.04
CA ASN A 49 -11.38 12.80 -8.02
C ASN A 49 -10.76 13.03 -6.63
N PHE A 50 -9.83 13.99 -6.58
CA PHE A 50 -9.00 14.22 -5.41
C PHE A 50 -9.81 14.80 -4.25
N ASP A 51 -10.77 15.69 -4.52
CA ASP A 51 -11.62 16.27 -3.48
C ASP A 51 -12.43 15.22 -2.72
N MET A 52 -12.95 14.19 -3.41
CA MET A 52 -13.63 13.08 -2.74
C MET A 52 -12.68 12.27 -1.87
N ILE A 53 -11.48 11.98 -2.37
CA ILE A 53 -10.43 11.27 -1.62
C ILE A 53 -10.03 12.07 -0.37
N TRP A 54 -9.82 13.37 -0.53
CA TRP A 54 -9.42 14.27 0.55
C TRP A 54 -10.49 14.34 1.64
N ARG A 55 -11.77 14.46 1.30
CA ARG A 55 -12.86 14.41 2.29
C ARG A 55 -12.93 13.09 3.06
N ASN A 56 -12.73 11.97 2.37
CA ASN A 56 -12.68 10.65 3.01
C ASN A 56 -11.47 10.53 3.94
N PHE A 57 -10.31 11.03 3.52
CA PHE A 57 -9.11 11.11 4.34
C PHE A 57 -9.35 11.97 5.59
N LEU A 58 -9.90 13.19 5.47
CA LEU A 58 -10.18 14.07 6.61
C LEU A 58 -11.14 13.41 7.62
N THR A 59 -12.15 12.70 7.12
CA THR A 59 -13.06 11.93 7.97
C THR A 59 -12.29 10.88 8.78
N ALA A 60 -11.45 10.08 8.13
CA ALA A 60 -10.61 9.10 8.81
C ALA A 60 -9.55 9.73 9.72
N TYR A 61 -9.00 10.89 9.35
CA TYR A 61 -8.02 11.65 10.12
C TYR A 61 -8.57 12.01 11.50
N HIS A 62 -9.81 12.50 11.54
CA HIS A 62 -10.49 12.83 12.79
C HIS A 62 -10.96 11.60 13.56
N VAL A 63 -11.62 10.65 12.90
CA VAL A 63 -12.17 9.44 13.55
C VAL A 63 -11.07 8.60 14.20
N ASN A 64 -9.93 8.45 13.52
CA ASN A 64 -8.81 7.64 14.01
C ASN A 64 -7.78 8.46 14.80
N LYS A 65 -8.04 9.76 15.05
CA LYS A 65 -7.14 10.67 15.78
C LYS A 65 -5.71 10.64 15.22
N LEU A 66 -5.59 10.75 13.90
CA LEU A 66 -4.31 10.61 13.23
C LEU A 66 -3.34 11.77 13.57
N ASP A 67 -3.85 12.90 14.05
CA ASP A 67 -3.07 14.02 14.59
C ASP A 67 -2.28 13.67 15.87
N GLN A 68 -2.59 12.54 16.50
CA GLN A 68 -1.91 12.03 17.70
C GLN A 68 -0.89 10.94 17.38
N THR A 69 -0.77 10.54 16.11
CA THR A 69 0.20 9.52 15.70
C THR A 69 1.61 10.10 15.64
N ILE A 70 2.61 9.33 16.06
CA ILE A 70 4.02 9.77 16.06
C ILE A 70 4.54 9.89 14.63
N TYR A 71 4.11 8.98 13.76
CA TYR A 71 4.46 8.96 12.36
C TYR A 71 3.21 8.90 11.49
N LEU A 72 3.18 9.78 10.48
CA LEU A 72 2.17 9.81 9.44
C LEU A 72 2.85 10.09 8.09
N ARG A 73 2.64 9.22 7.11
CA ARG A 73 3.07 9.40 5.72
C ARG A 73 1.85 9.32 4.81
N ILE A 74 1.79 10.21 3.84
CA ILE A 74 0.80 10.21 2.76
C ILE A 74 1.54 9.83 1.48
N ASP A 75 1.08 8.78 0.82
CA ASP A 75 1.53 8.33 -0.48
C ASP A 75 0.39 8.50 -1.49
N ILE A 76 0.71 8.94 -2.72
CA ILE A 76 -0.28 9.13 -3.79
C ILE A 76 0.17 8.36 -5.02
N ALA A 77 -0.74 7.63 -5.62
CA ALA A 77 -0.49 6.96 -6.89
C ALA A 77 -0.40 8.01 -8.02
N ILE A 78 0.80 8.18 -8.58
CA ILE A 78 1.08 9.12 -9.68
C ILE A 78 1.13 8.43 -11.05
N GLU A 79 1.58 7.17 -11.08
CA GLU A 79 1.76 6.36 -12.28
C GLU A 79 1.47 4.89 -11.96
N GLU A 80 0.96 4.15 -12.94
CA GLU A 80 0.71 2.71 -12.83
C GLU A 80 1.03 1.99 -14.15
N GLU A 81 1.88 0.97 -14.05
CA GLU A 81 2.16 0.04 -15.15
C GLU A 81 1.20 -1.16 -15.03
N LYS A 82 0.31 -1.33 -16.01
CA LYS A 82 -0.55 -2.52 -16.07
C LYS A 82 0.27 -3.73 -16.49
N THR A 83 0.17 -4.80 -15.72
CA THR A 83 0.82 -6.08 -16.00
C THR A 83 -0.11 -7.22 -15.61
N ASN A 84 0.02 -8.37 -16.28
CA ASN A 84 -0.73 -9.56 -15.88
C ASN A 84 0.05 -10.37 -14.82
N TYR A 85 -0.62 -11.34 -14.20
CA TYR A 85 -0.01 -12.16 -13.15
C TYR A 85 1.27 -12.88 -13.57
N GLU A 86 1.31 -13.46 -14.78
CA GLU A 86 2.49 -14.19 -15.24
C GLU A 86 3.71 -13.27 -15.37
N GLN A 87 3.51 -12.10 -16.00
CA GLN A 87 4.53 -11.06 -16.13
C GLN A 87 4.99 -10.55 -14.76
N PHE A 88 4.05 -10.33 -13.84
CA PHE A 88 4.35 -9.94 -12.47
C PHE A 88 5.25 -10.97 -11.77
N ILE A 89 4.90 -12.26 -11.85
CA ILE A 89 5.73 -13.34 -11.30
C ILE A 89 7.10 -13.38 -11.97
N GLN A 90 7.18 -13.21 -13.29
CA GLN A 90 8.48 -13.16 -13.98
C GLN A 90 9.33 -11.95 -13.54
N ARG A 91 8.70 -10.79 -13.28
CA ARG A 91 9.39 -9.61 -12.74
C ARG A 91 9.96 -9.89 -11.35
N LEU A 92 9.19 -10.54 -10.47
CA LEU A 92 9.68 -10.96 -9.15
C LEU A 92 10.90 -11.87 -9.23
N LYS A 93 10.91 -12.85 -10.14
CA LYS A 93 12.03 -13.78 -10.31
C LYS A 93 13.34 -13.11 -10.74
N LYS A 94 13.25 -11.98 -11.44
CA LYS A 94 14.42 -11.21 -11.92
C LYS A 94 15.08 -10.38 -10.80
N ILE A 95 14.41 -10.19 -9.67
CA ILE A 95 14.95 -9.42 -8.55
C ILE A 95 16.10 -10.18 -7.90
N ARG A 96 17.27 -9.53 -7.85
CA ARG A 96 18.52 -10.16 -7.42
C ARG A 96 18.70 -10.29 -5.92
N ARG A 97 18.07 -9.41 -5.15
CA ARG A 97 18.22 -9.35 -3.68
C ARG A 97 16.90 -9.65 -2.99
N ASN A 98 16.95 -10.50 -1.98
CA ASN A 98 15.77 -10.79 -1.16
C ASN A 98 15.30 -9.52 -0.45
N ASN A 99 13.99 -9.25 -0.45
CA ASN A 99 13.36 -8.06 0.15
C ASN A 99 13.67 -6.69 -0.51
N TYR A 100 14.26 -6.65 -1.71
CA TYR A 100 14.53 -5.39 -2.45
C TYR A 100 13.54 -5.17 -3.60
N ILE A 101 12.25 -5.37 -3.34
CA ILE A 101 11.23 -4.89 -4.26
C ILE A 101 11.21 -3.35 -4.23
N ASP A 102 11.10 -2.73 -5.39
CA ASP A 102 11.14 -1.28 -5.58
C ASP A 102 9.79 -0.68 -6.02
N PHE A 103 8.76 -1.53 -6.14
CA PHE A 103 7.42 -1.15 -6.56
C PHE A 103 6.35 -1.54 -5.53
N ASN A 104 5.26 -0.79 -5.55
CA ASN A 104 4.00 -1.15 -4.88
C ASN A 104 3.19 -2.07 -5.81
N VAL A 105 2.22 -2.80 -5.26
CA VAL A 105 1.37 -3.71 -6.03
C VAL A 105 -0.10 -3.38 -5.79
N ARG A 106 -0.84 -3.17 -6.87
CA ARG A 106 -2.30 -3.05 -6.83
C ARG A 106 -2.92 -4.19 -7.63
N LEU A 107 -3.85 -4.91 -7.01
CA LEU A 107 -4.66 -5.92 -7.67
C LEU A 107 -5.98 -5.29 -8.08
N ASP A 108 -6.19 -5.19 -9.39
CA ASP A 108 -7.47 -4.83 -9.97
C ASP A 108 -8.38 -6.09 -10.05
N GLY A 109 -9.70 -5.92 -9.86
CA GLY A 109 -10.68 -7.03 -9.89
C GLY A 109 -11.57 -7.11 -8.64
N LEU A 110 -12.06 -8.31 -8.33
CA LEU A 110 -12.91 -8.57 -7.17
C LEU A 110 -12.15 -8.24 -5.88
N GLY A 111 -12.54 -7.14 -5.24
CA GLY A 111 -12.00 -6.74 -3.95
C GLY A 111 -10.69 -5.96 -4.01
N LYS A 112 -10.46 -5.10 -5.02
CA LYS A 112 -9.41 -4.05 -5.10
C LYS A 112 -8.48 -4.02 -3.88
N ARG A 113 -7.23 -4.43 -4.06
CA ARG A 113 -6.21 -4.46 -3.00
C ARG A 113 -5.03 -3.62 -3.41
N SER A 114 -4.51 -2.80 -2.50
CA SER A 114 -3.20 -2.17 -2.68
C SER A 114 -2.25 -2.66 -1.59
N PHE A 115 -0.97 -2.74 -1.95
CA PHE A 115 0.11 -3.11 -1.06
C PHE A 115 1.32 -2.24 -1.36
N LEU A 116 1.74 -1.48 -0.35
CA LEU A 116 3.04 -0.84 -0.34
C LEU A 116 4.14 -1.90 -0.29
N LYS A 117 5.29 -1.58 -0.87
CA LYS A 117 6.48 -2.46 -0.79
C LYS A 117 6.82 -2.84 0.65
N GLU A 118 6.67 -1.91 1.59
CA GLU A 118 6.94 -2.14 3.00
C GLU A 118 5.97 -3.18 3.59
N GLU A 119 4.70 -3.17 3.16
CA GLU A 119 3.71 -4.18 3.59
C GLU A 119 4.08 -5.57 3.08
N LEU A 120 4.47 -5.66 1.80
CA LEU A 120 4.84 -6.92 1.14
C LEU A 120 6.07 -7.55 1.78
N VAL A 121 7.07 -6.75 2.14
CA VAL A 121 8.31 -7.21 2.79
C VAL A 121 8.08 -7.51 4.27
N ALA A 122 7.49 -6.59 5.04
CA ALA A 122 7.36 -6.72 6.50
C ALA A 122 6.42 -7.86 6.94
N ASN A 123 5.49 -8.27 6.06
CA ASN A 123 4.60 -9.40 6.29
C ASN A 123 5.09 -10.69 5.59
N ALA A 124 6.29 -10.69 5.01
CA ALA A 124 6.85 -11.82 4.26
C ALA A 124 5.87 -12.38 3.21
N ILE A 125 5.14 -11.48 2.54
CA ILE A 125 4.22 -11.84 1.44
C ILE A 125 5.04 -12.20 0.21
N ILE A 126 6.13 -11.48 -0.04
CA ILE A 126 7.10 -11.84 -1.07
C ILE A 126 8.32 -12.43 -0.37
N LYS A 127 8.63 -13.69 -0.67
CA LYS A 127 9.75 -14.42 -0.04
C LYS A 127 10.60 -15.16 -1.06
N SER A 128 11.85 -15.38 -0.71
CA SER A 128 12.73 -16.26 -1.49
C SER A 128 12.27 -17.71 -1.46
N SER A 129 12.61 -18.44 -2.52
CA SER A 129 12.44 -19.89 -2.56
C SER A 129 13.21 -20.58 -1.42
N LYS A 130 12.76 -21.78 -1.02
CA LYS A 130 13.45 -22.59 0.01
C LYS A 130 14.86 -23.03 -0.40
N THR A 131 15.16 -23.00 -1.70
CA THR A 131 16.46 -23.39 -2.26
C THR A 131 17.42 -22.21 -2.40
N HIS A 132 16.99 -21.00 -2.04
CA HIS A 132 17.84 -19.82 -2.09
C HIS A 132 19.00 -19.94 -1.08
N LYS A 133 20.20 -19.64 -1.55
CA LYS A 133 21.43 -19.51 -0.76
C LYS A 133 22.07 -18.17 -1.10
N VAL A 134 22.23 -17.33 -0.07
CA VAL A 134 22.83 -16.00 -0.19
C VAL A 134 24.19 -16.10 -0.88
N GLY A 135 24.40 -15.26 -1.90
CA GLY A 135 25.64 -15.23 -2.69
C GLY A 135 25.85 -16.39 -3.68
N LYS A 136 24.95 -17.39 -3.74
CA LYS A 136 25.09 -18.54 -4.66
C LYS A 136 24.08 -18.55 -5.80
N ASN A 137 22.83 -18.19 -5.53
CA ASN A 137 21.78 -18.15 -6.55
C ASN A 137 20.82 -16.98 -6.32
N LEU A 138 20.01 -16.68 -7.33
CA LEU A 138 18.93 -15.72 -7.21
C LEU A 138 17.88 -16.19 -6.20
N PRO A 139 17.20 -15.26 -5.51
CA PRO A 139 16.20 -15.61 -4.51
C PRO A 139 14.97 -16.32 -5.08
N ASP A 140 14.69 -16.17 -6.38
CA ASP A 140 13.49 -16.70 -7.03
C ASP A 140 12.25 -16.34 -6.20
N LEU A 141 11.99 -15.02 -6.09
CA LEU A 141 10.94 -14.47 -5.23
C LEU A 141 9.56 -14.93 -5.68
N ARG A 142 8.72 -15.28 -4.70
CA ARG A 142 7.35 -15.76 -4.91
C ARG A 142 6.41 -15.17 -3.88
N ILE A 143 5.12 -15.15 -4.20
CA ILE A 143 4.06 -14.84 -3.25
C ILE A 143 3.90 -16.03 -2.29
N ASP A 144 3.99 -15.76 -0.99
CA ASP A 144 3.55 -16.67 0.06
C ASP A 144 2.04 -16.54 0.26
N ALA A 145 1.30 -17.54 -0.22
CA ALA A 145 -0.14 -17.57 -0.14
C ALA A 145 -0.68 -17.56 1.30
N GLN A 146 0.01 -18.16 2.27
CA GLN A 146 -0.43 -18.21 3.67
C GLN A 146 -0.28 -16.85 4.34
N ASN A 147 0.87 -16.21 4.14
CA ASN A 147 1.14 -14.87 4.68
C ASN A 147 0.26 -13.82 4.00
N TYR A 148 0.06 -13.93 2.68
CA TYR A 148 -0.87 -13.08 1.95
C TYR A 148 -2.28 -13.15 2.56
N ARG A 149 -2.87 -14.34 2.69
CA ARG A 149 -4.21 -14.52 3.25
C ARG A 149 -4.31 -13.97 4.67
N SER A 150 -3.33 -14.30 5.50
CA SER A 150 -3.27 -13.84 6.89
C SER A 150 -3.21 -12.33 6.98
N TYR A 151 -2.45 -11.69 6.09
CA TYR A 151 -2.35 -10.24 6.04
C TYR A 151 -3.62 -9.57 5.51
N VAL A 152 -4.19 -10.08 4.42
CA VAL A 152 -5.43 -9.56 3.85
C VAL A 152 -6.59 -9.65 4.83
N LYS A 153 -6.70 -10.76 5.58
CA LYS A 153 -7.68 -10.90 6.65
C LYS A 153 -7.54 -9.79 7.70
N ARG A 154 -6.30 -9.46 8.11
CA ARG A 154 -6.06 -8.38 9.08
C ARG A 154 -6.32 -6.98 8.51
N LYS A 155 -5.86 -6.71 7.28
CA LYS A 155 -5.95 -5.38 6.65
C LYS A 155 -7.36 -5.04 6.19
N TYR A 156 -8.07 -6.01 5.60
CA TYR A 156 -9.36 -5.79 4.94
C TYR A 156 -10.54 -6.49 5.63
N GLY A 157 -10.30 -7.26 6.70
CA GLY A 157 -11.37 -7.99 7.42
C GLY A 157 -12.02 -9.11 6.60
N ARG A 158 -11.38 -9.56 5.51
CA ARG A 158 -11.93 -10.58 4.60
C ARG A 158 -11.04 -11.82 4.55
N GLU A 159 -11.66 -12.98 4.66
CA GLU A 159 -10.99 -14.25 4.43
C GLU A 159 -10.88 -14.54 2.93
N GLU A 160 -9.67 -14.90 2.51
CA GLU A 160 -9.35 -15.21 1.11
C GLU A 160 -9.11 -16.71 1.00
N THR A 161 -10.14 -17.47 0.63
CA THR A 161 -10.05 -18.94 0.50
C THR A 161 -9.40 -19.35 -0.82
N ASP A 162 -9.77 -18.69 -1.92
CA ASP A 162 -9.24 -18.90 -3.26
C ASP A 162 -8.39 -17.69 -3.71
N LEU A 163 -7.17 -17.94 -4.19
CA LEU A 163 -6.26 -16.92 -4.72
C LEU A 163 -6.17 -16.95 -6.25
N SER A 164 -6.93 -17.82 -6.93
CA SER A 164 -6.93 -17.93 -8.38
C SER A 164 -7.43 -16.65 -9.07
N TYR A 165 -8.06 -15.72 -8.34
CA TYR A 165 -8.37 -14.39 -8.87
C TYR A 165 -7.11 -13.60 -9.19
N MET A 166 -6.00 -13.79 -8.47
CA MET A 166 -4.75 -13.08 -8.76
C MET A 166 -4.24 -13.39 -10.16
N ALA A 167 -4.42 -14.64 -10.61
CA ALA A 167 -4.06 -15.07 -11.96
C ALA A 167 -4.98 -14.49 -13.04
N ARG A 168 -6.16 -13.98 -12.64
CA ARG A 168 -7.18 -13.40 -13.50
C ARG A 168 -7.20 -11.86 -13.44
N SER A 169 -6.42 -11.27 -12.54
CA SER A 169 -6.26 -9.83 -12.31
C SER A 169 -5.30 -9.17 -13.29
#